data_AF-A0A5N8VVB2-F1
#
_entry.id   AF-A0A5N8VVB2-F1
#
_cell.length_a   1.000
_cell.length_b   1.000
_cell.length_c   1.000
_cell.angle_alpha   90.00
_cell.angle_beta   90.00
_cell.angle_gamma   90.00
#
_symmetry.space_group_name_H-M   'P 1'
#
loop_
_entity.id
_entity.type
_entity.pdbx_description
1 polymer ?
#
loop_
_entity_poly.entity_id
_entity_poly.type
_entity_poly.pdbx_seq_one_letter_code
_entity_poly.pdbx_strand_id
1 'polypeptide(L)'
;CGSFETELKEFNGERDHVHLLVHYPPKVALSKLINSLKGVSSRYLRAEYTGRINHIGLGSVFWSRSYFAGSCGGAPLSIVRQYIEGQKRPT
;
A
#
# COMPACT_ATOMS: atom_id res chain seq x y z
N CYS A 1 -3.96 -6.56 1.16
CA CYS A 1 -2.61 -6.76 0.60
C CYS A 1 -2.51 -8.05 -0.21
N GLY A 2 -2.83 -9.22 0.37
CA GLY A 2 -2.69 -10.52 -0.32
C GLY A 2 -3.33 -10.64 -1.71
N SER A 3 -4.47 -10.00 -1.97
CA SER A 3 -5.11 -9.98 -3.31
C SER A 3 -4.26 -9.33 -4.42
N PHE A 4 -3.22 -8.58 -4.06
CA PHE A 4 -2.26 -7.97 -4.98
C PHE A 4 -0.90 -8.66 -4.94
N GLU A 5 -0.78 -9.84 -4.32
CA GLU A 5 0.51 -10.50 -4.04
C GLU A 5 1.45 -9.57 -3.24
N THR A 6 0.90 -8.68 -2.42
CA THR A 6 1.68 -7.75 -1.59
C THR A 6 1.68 -8.17 -0.14
N GLU A 7 2.80 -7.88 0.52
CA GLU A 7 3.02 -8.18 1.93
C GLU A 7 3.10 -6.88 2.72
N LEU A 8 2.25 -6.76 3.75
CA LEU A 8 2.32 -5.66 4.71
C LEU A 8 3.40 -6.00 5.74
N LYS A 9 4.48 -5.22 5.79
CA LYS A 9 5.59 -5.41 6.73
C LYS A 9 5.34 -4.69 8.04
N GLU A 10 4.91 -3.44 7.97
CA GLU A 10 4.61 -2.62 9.14
C GLU A 10 3.38 -1.77 8.88
N PHE A 11 2.64 -1.53 9.96
CA PHE A 11 1.46 -0.68 9.98
C PHE A 11 1.46 0.13 11.26
N ASN A 12 1.46 1.45 11.13
CA ASN A 12 1.33 2.37 12.24
C ASN A 12 0.52 3.60 11.79
N GLY A 13 0.24 4.55 12.68
CA GLY A 13 -0.49 5.74 12.31
C GLY A 13 -0.71 6.68 13.48
N GLU A 14 -1.26 7.83 13.14
CA GLU A 14 -1.76 8.82 14.08
C GLU A 14 -3.28 8.93 13.98
N ARG A 15 -3.87 9.92 14.67
CA ARG A 15 -5.33 10.08 14.72
C ARG A 15 -5.96 10.38 13.35
N ASP A 16 -5.21 10.97 12.43
CA ASP A 16 -5.71 11.49 11.14
C ASP A 16 -5.05 10.83 9.91
N HIS A 17 -4.03 10.00 10.08
CA HIS A 17 -3.35 9.32 8.97
C HIS A 17 -2.70 7.99 9.39
N VAL A 18 -2.41 7.14 8.41
CA VAL A 18 -1.75 5.84 8.60
C VAL A 18 -0.51 5.74 7.74
N HIS A 19 0.50 5.04 8.25
CA HIS A 19 1.76 4.70 7.60
C HIS A 19 1.83 3.20 7.36
N LEU A 20 2.17 2.82 6.13
CA LEU A 20 2.28 1.41 5.73
C LEU A 20 3.65 1.18 5.11
N LEU A 21 4.39 0.20 5.64
CA LEU A 21 5.55 -0.38 4.96
C LEU A 21 5.08 -1.62 4.20
N VAL A 22 5.20 -1.61 2.87
CA VAL A 22 4.65 -2.67 2.01
C VAL A 22 5.70 -3.17 1.04
N HIS A 23 5.90 -4.49 1.01
CA HIS A 23 6.61 -5.15 -0.07
C HIS A 23 5.60 -5.51 -1.17
N TYR A 24 5.86 -5.08 -2.40
CA TYR A 24 4.96 -5.33 -3.52
C TYR A 24 5.73 -5.68 -4.81
N PRO A 25 5.18 -6.54 -5.68
CA PRO A 25 5.79 -6.85 -6.97
C PRO A 25 5.81 -5.62 -7.89
N PRO A 26 6.86 -5.44 -8.72
CA PRO A 26 6.97 -4.29 -9.63
C PRO A 26 5.86 -4.25 -10.70
N LYS A 27 5.22 -5.39 -10.99
CA LYS A 27 4.03 -5.47 -11.89
C LYS A 27 2.79 -4.80 -11.31
N VAL A 28 2.75 -4.54 -10.01
CA VAL A 28 1.59 -3.93 -9.34
C VAL A 28 1.70 -2.41 -9.42
N ALA A 29 0.74 -1.79 -10.11
CA ALA A 29 0.60 -0.35 -10.09
C ALA A 29 0.23 0.14 -8.68
N LEU A 30 1.07 0.99 -8.09
CA LEU A 30 0.91 1.44 -6.71
C LEU A 30 -0.42 2.18 -6.48
N SER A 31 -0.87 2.95 -7.47
CA SER A 31 -2.18 3.63 -7.44
C SER A 31 -3.34 2.65 -7.30
N LYS A 32 -3.29 1.48 -7.96
CA LYS A 32 -4.33 0.45 -7.85
C LYS A 32 -4.34 -0.18 -6.45
N LEU A 33 -3.16 -0.50 -5.92
CA LEU A 33 -3.02 -1.03 -4.57
C LEU A 33 -3.60 -0.06 -3.53
N ILE A 34 -3.17 1.20 -3.56
CA ILE A 34 -3.58 2.22 -2.58
C ILE A 34 -5.08 2.50 -2.67
N ASN A 35 -5.64 2.62 -3.89
CA ASN A 35 -7.07 2.82 -4.08
C ASN A 35 -7.89 1.66 -3.54
N SER A 36 -7.43 0.42 -3.74
CA SER A 36 -8.09 -0.76 -3.18
C SER A 36 -8.02 -0.76 -1.65
N LEU A 37 -6.85 -0.50 -1.06
CA LEU A 37 -6.68 -0.44 0.40
C LEU A 37 -7.61 0.62 1.03
N LYS A 38 -7.63 1.83 0.48
CA LYS A 38 -8.48 2.93 0.97
C LYS A 38 -9.97 2.64 0.78
N GLY A 39 -10.37 2.10 -0.37
CA GLY A 39 -11.76 1.77 -0.65
C GLY A 39 -12.31 0.65 0.23
N VAL A 40 -11.55 -0.45 0.34
CA VAL A 40 -11.95 -1.62 1.13
C VAL A 40 -11.97 -1.29 2.62
N SER A 41 -10.95 -0.61 3.14
CA SER A 41 -10.93 -0.18 4.55
C SER A 41 -12.06 0.80 4.87
N SER A 42 -12.31 1.79 4.02
CA SER A 42 -13.44 2.72 4.18
C SER A 42 -14.77 1.97 4.29
N ARG A 43 -15.01 0.97 3.43
CA ARG A 43 -16.22 0.15 3.48
C ARG A 43 -16.33 -0.64 4.80
N TYR A 44 -15.26 -1.34 5.20
CA TYR A 44 -15.28 -2.13 6.43
C TYR A 44 -15.44 -1.26 7.69
N LEU A 45 -14.70 -0.16 7.79
CA LEU A 45 -14.76 0.75 8.94
C LEU A 45 -16.14 1.40 9.07
N ARG A 46 -16.77 1.78 7.95
CA ARG A 46 -18.15 2.29 7.99
C ARG A 46 -19.14 1.26 8.46
N ALA A 47 -19.03 0.02 8.03
CA ALA A 47 -19.91 -1.06 8.46
C ALA A 47 -19.73 -1.35 9.96
N GLU A 48 -18.48 -1.49 10.41
CA GLU A 48 -18.16 -1.85 11.80
C GLU A 48 -18.50 -0.73 12.78
N TYR A 49 -18.25 0.52 12.41
CA TYR A 49 -18.42 1.69 13.28
C TYR A 49 -19.55 2.60 12.83
N THR A 50 -20.62 2.00 12.29
CA THR A 50 -21.81 2.68 11.73
C THR A 50 -22.39 3.77 12.66
N GLY A 51 -22.18 3.70 13.98
CA GLY A 51 -22.62 4.72 14.94
C GLY A 51 -21.63 5.86 15.23
N ARG A 52 -20.31 5.66 15.06
CA ARG A 52 -19.27 6.67 15.38
C ARG A 52 -18.77 7.41 14.12
N ILE A 53 -18.68 6.69 13.00
CA ILE A 53 -18.09 7.20 11.76
C ILE A 53 -19.15 7.84 10.85
N ASN A 54 -20.43 7.46 10.97
CA ASN A 54 -21.49 8.06 10.14
C ASN A 54 -21.91 9.47 10.58
N HIS A 55 -21.41 9.99 11.70
CA HIS A 55 -21.62 11.39 12.08
C HIS A 55 -20.99 12.38 11.07
N ILE A 56 -20.07 11.90 10.22
CA ILE A 56 -19.44 12.70 9.16
C ILE A 56 -20.40 12.91 7.97
N GLY A 57 -21.61 12.34 8.01
CA GLY A 57 -22.68 12.58 7.05
C GLY A 57 -22.63 11.66 5.82
N LEU A 58 -23.82 11.33 5.29
CA LEU A 58 -23.97 10.61 4.02
C LEU A 58 -23.33 11.43 2.89
N GLY A 59 -22.18 10.97 2.40
CA GLY A 59 -21.42 11.64 1.33
C GLY A 59 -19.99 12.04 1.72
N SER A 60 -19.63 11.96 2.99
CA SER A 60 -18.24 12.15 3.42
C SER A 60 -17.32 11.05 2.87
N VAL A 61 -16.06 11.38 2.64
CA VAL A 61 -15.01 10.44 2.22
C VAL A 61 -14.16 10.11 3.45
N PHE A 62 -13.99 8.82 3.75
CA PHE A 62 -13.25 8.41 4.96
C PHE A 62 -11.76 8.75 4.85
N TRP A 63 -11.17 8.55 3.67
CA TRP A 63 -9.80 8.92 3.39
C TRP A 63 -9.74 10.14 2.47
N SER A 64 -8.74 11.01 2.70
CA SER A 64 -8.34 12.02 1.69
C SER A 64 -8.12 11.36 0.34
N ARG A 65 -8.34 12.06 -0.78
CA ARG A 65 -8.05 11.50 -2.12
C ARG A 65 -6.55 11.28 -2.32
N SER A 66 -5.73 12.15 -1.74
CA SER A 66 -4.27 12.12 -1.83
C SER A 66 -3.67 10.96 -1.04
N TYR A 67 -2.43 10.61 -1.38
CA TYR A 67 -1.58 9.69 -0.64
C TYR A 67 -0.11 10.08 -0.87
N PHE A 68 0.75 9.69 0.06
CA PHE A 68 2.21 9.77 -0.11
C PHE A 68 2.77 8.38 -0.35
N ALA A 69 3.80 8.28 -1.20
CA ALA A 69 4.53 7.06 -1.45
C ALA A 69 6.01 7.37 -1.65
N GLY A 70 6.87 6.68 -0.90
CA GLY A 70 8.32 6.74 -1.04
C GLY A 70 8.89 5.33 -1.03
N SER A 71 9.93 5.09 -1.82
CA SER A 71 10.72 3.86 -1.72
C SER A 71 11.57 3.90 -0.46
N CYS A 72 11.70 2.75 0.19
CA CYS A 72 12.55 2.56 1.36
C CYS A 72 13.31 1.25 1.17
N GLY A 73 14.64 1.31 1.35
CA GLY A 73 15.52 0.18 1.08
C GLY A 73 15.92 0.07 -0.40
N GLY A 74 17.23 -0.10 -0.63
CA GLY A 74 17.79 -0.53 -1.91
C GLY A 74 18.16 -2.01 -1.84
N ALA A 75 18.23 -2.68 -2.99
CA ALA A 75 18.87 -3.99 -3.05
C ALA A 75 20.35 -3.82 -2.65
N PRO A 76 20.89 -4.66 -1.75
CA PRO A 76 22.32 -4.70 -1.52
C PRO A 76 23.06 -4.82 -2.85
N LEU A 77 24.16 -4.09 -3.02
CA LEU A 77 24.98 -4.10 -4.24
C LEU A 77 25.34 -5.53 -4.69
N SER A 78 25.47 -6.45 -3.73
CA SER A 78 25.68 -7.89 -3.96
C SER A 78 24.54 -8.57 -4.71
N ILE A 79 23.28 -8.26 -4.40
CA ILE A 79 22.09 -8.83 -5.05
C ILE A 79 21.96 -8.30 -6.48
N VAL A 80 22.22 -7.00 -6.70
CA VAL A 80 22.22 -6.40 -8.05
C VAL A 80 23.32 -7.02 -8.91
N ARG A 81 24.50 -7.22 -8.33
CA ARG A 81 25.62 -7.87 -9.01
C ARG A 81 25.32 -9.31 -9.40
N GLN A 82 24.79 -10.13 -8.48
CA GLN A 82 24.39 -11.51 -8.78
C GLN A 82 23.30 -11.57 -9.84
N TYR A 83 22.33 -10.66 -9.82
CA TYR A 83 21.30 -10.58 -10.85
C TYR A 83 21.91 -10.34 -12.23
N ILE A 84 22.83 -9.37 -12.36
CA ILE A 84 23.53 -9.05 -13.62
C ILE A 84 24.40 -10.22 -14.09
N GLU A 85 25.16 -10.85 -13.19
CA GLU A 85 26.00 -12.01 -13.49
C GLU A 85 25.18 -13.24 -13.95
N GLY A 86 23.95 -13.38 -13.43
CA GLY A 86 23.03 -14.46 -13.79
C GLY A 86 22.21 -14.21 -15.06
N GLN A 87 22.25 -13.02 -15.66
CA GLN A 87 21.57 -12.77 -16.93
C GLN A 87 22.33 -13.39 -18.11
N LYS A 88 21.58 -14.03 -19.02
CA LYS A 88 22.14 -14.53 -20.28
C LYS A 88 22.77 -13.37 -21.04
N ARG A 89 24.02 -13.53 -21.43
CA ARG A 89 24.68 -12.55 -22.30
C ARG A 89 24.03 -12.59 -23.68
N PRO A 90 23.76 -11.43 -24.32
CA PRO A 90 23.35 -11.41 -25.71
C PRO A 90 24.40 -12.11 -26.57
N THR A 91 23.96 -12.98 -27.47
CA THR A 91 24.79 -13.59 -28.52
C THR A 91 24.96 -12.64 -29.68
#